data_AF-A0A2J0N1V4-F1
#
_entry.id   AF-A0A2J0N1V4-F1
#
_cell.length_a   1.000
_cell.length_b   1.000
_cell.length_c   1.000
_cell.angle_alpha   90.00
_cell.angle_beta   90.00
_cell.angle_gamma   90.00
#
_symmetry.space_group_name_H-M   'P 1'
#
loop_
_entity.id
_entity.type
_entity.pdbx_description
1 polymer ?
#
loop_
_entity_poly.entity_id
_entity_poly.type
_entity_poly.pdbx_seq_one_letter_code
_entity_poly.pdbx_strand_id
1 'polypeptide(L)'
;APEWMSEKAIAIGWYFVTSGIFVVIGTPLRVLGSKNVTNYICNEIEPIYGGKWAFEGDPIKAAHLMIAHIDKKREALKLKPMMYAKA
;
A
#
# COMPACT_ATOMS: atom_id res chain seq x y z
N ALA A 1 -2.21 7.59 -3.82
CA ALA A 1 -2.92 8.42 -4.83
C ALA A 1 -4.36 7.95 -4.90
N PRO A 2 -5.25 8.52 -4.05
CA PRO A 2 -6.61 8.00 -3.90
C PRO A 2 -7.39 8.02 -5.22
N GLU A 3 -7.24 9.09 -6.00
CA GLU A 3 -7.95 9.34 -7.26
C GLU A 3 -6.97 9.41 -8.44
N TRP A 4 -6.13 8.39 -8.61
CA TRP A 4 -5.21 8.37 -9.74
C TRP A 4 -5.99 8.24 -11.07
N MET A 5 -5.53 8.95 -12.09
CA MET A 5 -6.18 8.98 -13.40
C MET A 5 -5.22 8.70 -14.56
N SER A 6 -3.95 9.07 -14.42
CA SER A 6 -2.97 8.99 -15.50
C SER A 6 -1.98 7.84 -15.31
N GLU A 7 -1.42 7.35 -16.41
CA GLU A 7 -0.34 6.36 -16.42
C GLU A 7 0.90 6.84 -15.65
N LYS A 8 1.13 8.16 -15.60
CA LYS A 8 2.19 8.76 -14.77
C LYS A 8 2.02 8.39 -13.29
N ALA A 9 0.78 8.35 -12.78
CA ALA A 9 0.53 7.95 -11.41
C ALA A 9 0.80 6.46 -11.17
N ILE A 10 0.56 5.61 -12.18
CA ILE A 10 0.92 4.18 -12.14
C ILE A 10 2.44 4.02 -12.07
N ALA A 11 3.19 4.73 -12.92
CA ALA A 11 4.65 4.71 -12.93
C ALA A 11 5.25 5.18 -11.59
N ILE A 12 4.71 6.27 -11.02
CA ILE A 12 5.08 6.74 -9.69
C ILE A 12 4.82 5.66 -8.64
N GLY A 13 3.61 5.09 -8.60
CA GLY A 13 3.30 4.09 -7.59
C GLY A 13 4.19 2.84 -7.71
N TRP A 14 4.57 2.44 -8.93
CA TRP A 14 5.55 1.37 -9.12
C TRP A 14 6.92 1.70 -8.56
N TYR A 15 7.44 2.90 -8.83
CA TYR A 15 8.70 3.37 -8.26
C TYR A 15 8.67 3.36 -6.72
N PHE A 16 7.56 3.77 -6.10
CA PHE A 16 7.38 3.71 -4.65
C PHE A 16 7.33 2.28 -4.12
N VAL A 17 6.57 1.39 -4.78
CA VAL A 17 6.46 -0.03 -4.37
C VAL A 17 7.80 -0.72 -4.43
N THR A 18 8.57 -0.55 -5.51
CA THR A 18 9.89 -1.17 -5.65
C THR A 18 10.96 -0.51 -4.79
N SER A 19 10.72 0.72 -4.31
CA SER A 19 11.55 1.38 -3.28
C SER A 19 11.17 0.99 -1.84
N GLY A 20 10.28 0.01 -1.66
CA GLY A 20 9.92 -0.54 -0.35
C GLY A 20 8.76 0.14 0.37
N ILE A 21 7.98 0.96 -0.35
CA ILE A 21 6.88 1.73 0.24
C ILE A 21 5.55 1.03 -0.05
N PHE A 22 4.70 0.94 0.98
CA PHE A 22 3.32 0.49 0.83
C PHE A 22 2.46 1.56 0.15
N VAL A 23 1.83 1.22 -0.97
CA VAL A 23 1.08 2.16 -1.80
C VAL A 23 -0.39 1.78 -1.88
N VAL A 24 -1.25 2.67 -1.40
CA VAL A 24 -2.72 2.54 -1.48
C VAL A 24 -3.27 3.43 -2.59
N ILE A 25 -4.15 2.86 -3.43
CA ILE A 25 -4.90 3.57 -4.48
C ILE A 25 -6.39 3.23 -4.41
N GLY A 26 -7.23 4.21 -4.76
CA GLY A 26 -8.70 4.09 -4.64
C GLY A 26 -9.35 3.23 -5.72
N THR A 27 -8.91 3.43 -6.97
CA THR A 27 -9.34 2.59 -8.09
C THR A 27 -8.30 1.51 -8.37
N PRO A 28 -8.67 0.24 -8.54
CA PRO A 28 -7.70 -0.81 -8.86
C PRO A 28 -7.06 -0.57 -10.23
N LEU A 29 -5.81 -1.02 -10.38
CA LEU A 29 -5.15 -1.09 -11.70
C LEU A 29 -5.91 -2.07 -12.61
N ARG A 30 -5.68 -2.00 -13.93
CA ARG A 30 -6.24 -2.92 -14.93
C ARG A 30 -5.57 -4.31 -14.90
N VAL A 31 -5.52 -4.93 -13.72
CA VAL A 31 -4.81 -6.19 -13.45
C VAL A 31 -5.71 -7.29 -12.89
N LEU A 32 -6.94 -6.94 -12.46
CA LEU A 32 -7.88 -7.87 -11.83
C LEU A 32 -8.32 -9.04 -12.73
N GLY A 33 -8.12 -8.94 -14.05
CA GLY A 33 -8.35 -10.04 -14.99
C GLY A 33 -7.38 -11.21 -14.80
N SER A 34 -6.23 -10.99 -14.16
CA SER A 34 -5.26 -12.04 -13.82
C SER A 34 -5.08 -12.14 -12.32
N LYS A 35 -5.50 -13.27 -11.75
CA LYS A 35 -5.30 -13.58 -10.32
C LYS A 35 -3.81 -13.61 -9.97
N ASN A 36 -2.98 -14.16 -10.85
CA ASN A 36 -1.53 -14.27 -10.62
C ASN A 36 -0.88 -12.88 -10.56
N VAL A 37 -1.19 -11.99 -11.51
CA VAL A 37 -0.65 -10.62 -11.50
C VAL A 37 -1.16 -9.87 -10.28
N THR A 38 -2.46 -9.97 -9.97
CA THR A 38 -3.03 -9.29 -8.80
C THR A 38 -2.39 -9.77 -7.50
N ASN A 39 -2.20 -11.09 -7.34
CA ASN A 39 -1.55 -11.65 -6.15
C ASN A 39 -0.07 -11.23 -6.06
N TYR A 40 0.63 -11.27 -7.19
CA TYR A 40 2.04 -10.91 -7.24
C TYR A 40 2.27 -9.49 -6.71
N ILE A 41 1.53 -8.51 -7.24
CA ILE A 41 1.75 -7.09 -6.90
C ILE A 41 1.19 -6.69 -5.53
N CYS A 42 0.20 -7.43 -5.01
CA CYS A 42 -0.42 -7.14 -3.72
C CYS A 42 0.19 -7.95 -2.56
N ASN A 43 0.87 -9.07 -2.83
CA ASN A 43 1.37 -9.95 -1.77
C ASN A 43 2.82 -10.41 -2.01
N GLU A 44 3.10 -11.01 -3.17
CA GLU A 44 4.39 -11.70 -3.40
C GLU A 44 5.57 -10.73 -3.61
N ILE A 45 5.28 -9.48 -3.99
CA ILE A 45 6.29 -8.45 -4.19
C ILE A 45 6.83 -7.85 -2.87
N GLU A 46 6.04 -7.93 -1.79
CA GLU A 46 6.42 -7.39 -0.47
C GLU A 46 7.70 -8.02 0.10
N PRO A 47 7.90 -9.36 0.11
CA PRO A 47 9.16 -9.94 0.58
C PRO A 47 10.36 -9.64 -0.33
N ILE A 48 10.15 -9.25 -1.60
CA ILE A 48 11.22 -8.95 -2.55
C ILE A 48 11.73 -7.51 -2.37
N TYR A 49 10.83 -6.54 -2.30
CA TYR A 49 11.19 -5.12 -2.27
C TYR A 49 10.83 -4.40 -0.96
N GLY A 50 10.00 -4.99 -0.10
CA GLY A 50 9.52 -4.40 1.15
C GLY A 50 8.24 -3.56 1.03
N GLY A 51 7.81 -3.25 -0.21
CA GLY A 51 6.62 -2.50 -0.56
C GLY A 51 5.64 -3.34 -1.37
N LYS A 52 4.38 -2.91 -1.45
CA LYS A 52 3.31 -3.58 -2.19
C LYS A 52 2.16 -2.63 -2.49
N TRP A 53 1.28 -3.06 -3.40
CA TRP A 53 0.03 -2.38 -3.68
C TRP A 53 -1.10 -2.79 -2.74
N ALA A 54 -2.01 -1.86 -2.48
CA ALA A 54 -3.34 -2.14 -1.95
C ALA A 54 -4.38 -1.30 -2.71
N PHE A 55 -5.52 -1.91 -2.99
CA PHE A 55 -6.65 -1.29 -3.68
C PHE A 55 -7.80 -1.12 -2.68
N GLU A 56 -8.13 0.11 -2.32
CA GLU A 56 -9.19 0.41 -1.37
C GLU A 56 -9.87 1.73 -1.73
N GLY A 57 -11.12 1.62 -2.19
CA GLY A 57 -11.91 2.76 -2.69
C GLY A 57 -12.55 3.61 -1.60
N ASP A 58 -12.74 3.07 -0.40
CA ASP A 58 -13.20 3.84 0.75
C ASP A 58 -12.02 4.63 1.36
N PRO A 59 -12.06 5.97 1.33
CA PRO A 59 -10.94 6.78 1.81
C PRO A 59 -10.67 6.60 3.31
N ILE A 60 -11.69 6.26 4.11
CA ILE A 60 -11.55 6.02 5.55
C ILE A 60 -10.83 4.69 5.78
N LYS A 61 -11.21 3.63 5.05
CA LYS A 61 -10.51 2.34 5.14
C LYS A 61 -9.08 2.44 4.60
N ALA A 62 -8.87 3.18 3.52
CA ALA A 62 -7.54 3.44 2.99
C ALA A 62 -6.63 4.13 4.01
N ALA A 63 -7.14 5.12 4.75
CA ALA A 63 -6.42 5.77 5.85
C ALA A 63 -6.04 4.77 6.95
N HIS A 64 -6.98 3.92 7.37
CA HIS A 64 -6.70 2.88 8.36
C HIS A 64 -5.65 1.87 7.89
N LEU A 65 -5.67 1.46 6.61
CA LEU A 65 -4.64 0.59 6.04
C LEU A 65 -3.24 1.22 6.12
N MET A 66 -3.13 2.51 5.79
CA MET A 66 -1.87 3.25 5.87
C MET A 66 -1.38 3.37 7.32
N ILE A 67 -2.27 3.72 8.26
CA ILE A 67 -1.95 3.82 9.69
C ILE A 67 -1.52 2.47 10.24
N ALA A 68 -2.25 1.39 9.95
CA ALA A 68 -1.91 0.04 10.40
C ALA A 68 -0.54 -0.41 9.87
N HIS A 69 -0.21 -0.09 8.62
CA HIS A 69 1.10 -0.37 8.06
C HIS A 69 2.21 0.41 8.78
N ILE A 70 2.01 1.70 9.01
CA ILE A 70 2.95 2.55 9.76
C ILE A 70 3.16 1.99 11.17
N ASP A 71 2.10 1.66 11.88
CA ASP A 71 2.16 1.08 13.23
C ASP A 71 2.97 -0.21 13.26
N LYS A 72 2.74 -1.13 12.30
CA LYS A 72 3.52 -2.37 12.18
C LYS A 72 5.01 -2.08 11.98
N LYS A 73 5.35 -1.09 11.15
CA LYS A 73 6.75 -0.69 10.93
C LYS A 73 7.37 -0.03 12.17
N ARG A 74 6.60 0.80 12.89
CA ARG A 74 7.04 1.44 14.14
C ARG A 74 7.33 0.41 15.23
N GLU A 75 6.47 -0.59 15.37
CA GLU A 75 6.64 -1.71 16.29
C GLU A 75 7.89 -2.52 15.95
N ALA A 76 8.10 -2.86 14.67
CA ALA A 76 9.30 -3.56 14.21
C ALA A 76 10.60 -2.77 14.50
N LEU A 77 10.51 -1.43 14.50
CA LEU A 77 11.61 -0.52 14.84
C LEU A 77 11.71 -0.22 16.35
N LYS A 78 10.86 -0.81 17.19
CA LYS A 78 10.84 -0.61 18.65
C LYS A 78 10.69 0.87 19.06
N LEU A 79 9.91 1.62 18.30
CA LEU A 79 9.66 3.03 18.57
C LEU A 79 8.71 3.23 19.76
N LYS A 80 8.75 4.42 20.37
CA LYS A 80 7.85 4.80 21.47
C LYS A 80 6.37 4.61 21.07
N PRO A 81 5.50 4.25 22.04
CA PRO A 81 4.07 4.09 21.79
C PRO A 81 3.46 5.38 21.22
N MET A 82 2.39 5.21 20.44
CA MET A 82 1.67 6.35 19.84
C MET A 82 1.07 7.23 20.94
N MET A 83 1.02 8.55 20.69
CA MET A 83 0.44 9.52 21.62
C MET A 83 -1.06 9.29 21.84
N TYR A 84 -1.74 8.72 20.84
CA TYR A 84 -3.14 8.33 20.89
C TYR A 84 -3.26 6.81 20.83
N ALA A 85 -4.12 6.23 21.66
CA ALA A 85 -4.35 4.79 21.72
C ALA A 85 -4.99 4.28 20.43
N LYS A 86 -4.74 3.00 20.09
CA LYS A 86 -5.52 2.30 19.06
C LYS A 86 -6.98 2.27 19.51
N ALA A 87 -7.86 2.82 18.67
CA ALA A 87 -9.31 2.76 18.86
C ALA A 87 -9.82 1.30 18.80
#